data_AF-A0A396ZXS8-F1
#
_entry.id   AF-A0A396ZXS8-F1
#
_cell.length_a   1.000
_cell.length_b   1.000
_cell.length_c   1.000
_cell.angle_alpha   90.00
_cell.angle_beta   90.00
_cell.angle_gamma   90.00
#
_symmetry.space_group_name_H-M   'P 1'
#
loop_
_entity.id
_entity.type
_entity.pdbx_description
1 polymer ?
#
loop_
_entity_poly.entity_id
_entity_poly.type
_entity_poly.pdbx_seq_one_letter_code
_entity_poly.pdbx_strand_id
1 'polypeptide(L)' 'MLRTVATMAVAVVIGLADATAASSHKIPTLPGYNDAKPINFDQYAGHIPLP' A
#
# COMPACT_ATOMS: atom_id res chain seq x y z
N MET A 1 16.05 -12.04 -25.38
CA MET A 1 16.24 -12.08 -23.91
C MET A 1 16.25 -10.69 -23.29
N LEU A 2 17.06 -9.73 -23.76
CA LEU A 2 17.14 -8.37 -23.18
C LEU A 2 15.79 -7.60 -23.11
N ARG A 3 14.98 -7.68 -24.18
CA ARG A 3 13.65 -7.04 -24.24
C ARG A 3 12.65 -7.59 -23.22
N THR A 4 12.69 -8.88 -22.95
CA THR A 4 11.81 -9.56 -21.98
C THR A 4 12.20 -9.23 -20.54
N VAL A 5 13.50 -9.09 -20.26
CA VAL A 5 14.00 -8.67 -18.95
C VAL A 5 13.66 -7.20 -18.69
N ALA A 6 13.76 -6.35 -19.71
CA ALA A 6 13.39 -4.94 -19.61
C ALA A 6 11.89 -4.74 -19.27
N THR A 7 10.98 -5.49 -19.90
CA THR A 7 9.54 -5.41 -19.57
C THR A 7 9.21 -5.94 -18.17
N MET A 8 9.87 -7.02 -17.72
CA MET A 8 9.70 -7.51 -16.35
C MET A 8 10.21 -6.51 -15.30
N ALA A 9 11.34 -5.85 -15.56
CA ALA A 9 11.89 -4.82 -14.67
C ALA A 9 10.94 -3.62 -14.53
N VAL A 10 10.33 -3.16 -15.63
CA VAL A 10 9.34 -2.08 -15.61
C VAL A 10 8.10 -2.48 -14.79
N ALA A 11 7.57 -3.69 -14.98
CA ALA A 11 6.41 -4.17 -14.22
C ALA A 11 6.69 -4.24 -12.70
N VAL A 12 7.90 -4.64 -12.30
CA VAL A 12 8.31 -4.67 -10.89
C VAL A 12 8.37 -3.26 -10.29
N VAL A 13 8.94 -2.29 -11.01
CA VAL A 13 9.05 -0.90 -10.54
C VAL A 13 7.66 -0.25 -10.36
N ILE A 14 6.72 -0.50 -11.27
CA ILE A 14 5.35 0.01 -11.16
C ILE A 14 4.65 -0.60 -9.93
N GLY A 15 4.74 -1.92 -9.73
CA GLY A 15 4.12 -2.57 -8.57
C GLY A 15 4.68 -2.13 -7.22
N LEU A 16 5.97 -1.79 -7.16
CA LEU A 16 6.61 -1.25 -5.94
C LEU A 16 6.09 0.16 -5.59
N ALA A 17 5.85 1.01 -6.60
CA ALA A 17 5.34 2.36 -6.38
C ALA A 17 3.93 2.35 -5.77
N ASP A 18 3.03 1.49 -6.29
CA ASP A 18 1.67 1.32 -5.77
C ASP A 18 1.64 0.78 -4.34
N ALA A 19 2.51 -0.18 -4.01
CA ALA A 19 2.61 -0.72 -2.66
C ALA A 19 3.08 0.34 -1.65
N THR A 20 4.01 1.20 -2.06
CA THR A 20 4.54 2.28 -1.22
C THR A 20 3.45 3.34 -0.96
N ALA A 21 2.71 3.73 -2.00
CA ALA A 21 1.59 4.66 -1.87
C ALA A 21 0.48 4.13 -0.95
N ALA A 22 0.09 2.86 -1.10
CA ALA A 22 -0.87 2.23 -0.20
C ALA A 22 -0.40 2.23 1.26
N SER A 23 0.88 1.88 1.50
CA SER A 23 1.43 1.86 2.87
C SER A 23 1.42 3.22 3.57
N SER A 24 1.51 4.33 2.82
CA SER A 24 1.51 5.68 3.38
C SER A 24 0.18 6.08 4.01
N HIS A 25 -0.93 5.46 3.58
CA HIS A 25 -2.27 5.75 4.10
C HIS A 25 -2.74 4.75 5.14
N LYS A 26 -1.94 3.71 5.43
CA LYS A 26 -2.27 2.67 6.39
C LYS A 26 -2.30 3.26 7.80
N ILE A 27 -3.34 2.93 8.56
CA ILE A 27 -3.49 3.29 9.97
C ILE A 27 -2.92 2.15 10.82
N PRO A 28 -1.76 2.35 11.49
CA PRO A 28 -1.14 1.30 12.29
C PRO A 28 -1.74 1.20 13.71
N THR A 29 -2.38 2.27 14.19
CA THR A 29 -2.97 2.36 15.54
C THR A 29 -4.24 3.19 15.49
N LEU A 30 -5.26 2.80 16.26
CA LEU A 30 -6.52 3.53 16.35
C LEU A 30 -6.70 4.05 17.79
N PRO A 31 -6.85 5.37 17.99
CA PRO A 31 -7.16 5.93 19.30
C PRO A 31 -8.43 5.32 19.88
N GLY A 32 -8.38 4.84 21.13
CA GLY A 32 -9.53 4.25 21.82
C GLY A 32 -9.91 2.84 21.35
N TYR A 33 -9.06 2.15 20.61
CA TYR A 33 -9.28 0.76 20.24
C TYR A 33 -9.39 -0.13 21.49
N ASN A 34 -10.55 -0.77 21.65
CA ASN A 34 -10.97 -1.46 22.89
C ASN A 34 -11.09 -3.00 22.70
N ASP A 35 -10.42 -3.55 21.70
CA ASP A 35 -10.26 -5.01 21.60
C ASP A 35 -8.96 -5.42 22.30
N ALA A 36 -8.99 -6.54 23.01
CA ALA A 36 -7.81 -7.10 23.66
C ALA A 36 -6.76 -7.61 22.65
N LYS A 37 -7.20 -7.96 21.43
CA LYS A 37 -6.32 -8.42 20.35
C LYS A 37 -5.80 -7.23 19.56
N PRO A 38 -4.53 -7.23 19.11
CA PRO A 38 -4.03 -6.22 18.19
C PRO A 38 -4.91 -6.12 16.93
N ILE A 39 -4.94 -4.92 16.33
CA ILE A 39 -5.55 -4.73 15.02
C ILE A 39 -4.92 -5.72 14.05
N ASN A 40 -5.73 -6.60 13.48
CA ASN A 40 -5.30 -7.70 12.61
C ASN A 40 -5.84 -7.56 11.17
N PHE A 41 -6.33 -6.38 10.83
CA PHE A 41 -6.78 -6.02 9.49
C PHE A 41 -6.18 -4.68 9.09
N ASP A 42 -6.05 -4.47 7.79
CA ASP A 42 -5.51 -3.23 7.26
C ASP A 42 -6.64 -2.19 7.15
N GLN A 43 -6.39 -0.99 7.70
CA GLN A 43 -7.28 0.15 7.60
C GLN A 43 -6.52 1.30 6.94
N TYR A 44 -7.20 2.04 6.05
CA TYR A 44 -6.61 3.16 5.31
C TYR A 44 -7.46 4.42 5.49
N ALA A 45 -6.81 5.58 5.56
CA ALA A 45 -7.49 6.88 5.49
C ALA A 45 -6.64 7.90 4.73
N GLY A 46 -7.31 8.81 4.01
CA GLY A 46 -6.67 9.84 3.20
C GLY A 46 -7.65 10.54 2.29
N HIS A 47 -7.15 11.45 1.46
CA HIS A 47 -7.93 12.14 0.44
C HIS A 47 -7.81 11.42 -0.90
N ILE A 48 -8.93 11.24 -1.59
CA ILE A 48 -8.97 10.77 -2.97
C ILE A 48 -9.22 11.99 -3.86
N PRO A 49 -8.32 12.33 -4.79
CA PRO A 49 -8.57 13.40 -5.74
C PRO A 49 -9.75 13.03 -6.63
N LEU A 50 -10.70 13.97 -6.77
CA LEU A 50 -11.84 13.81 -7.67
C LEU A 50 -11.49 14.37 -9.06
N PRO A 51 -12.03 13.77 -10.14
CA PRO A 51 -11.86 14.25 -11.52
C PRO A 51 -12.56 15.59 -11.79
#